data_AF-C6B7M2-F1
#
_entry.id   AF-C6B7M2-F1
#
_cell.length_a   1.000
_cell.length_b   1.000
_cell.length_c   1.000
_cell.angle_alpha   90.00
_cell.angle_beta   90.00
_cell.angle_gamma   90.00
#
_symmetry.space_group_name_H-M   'P 1'
#
loop_
_entity.id
_entity.type
_entity.pdbx_description
1 polymer ?
#
loop_
_entity_poly.entity_id
_entity_poly.type
_entity_poly.pdbx_seq_one_letter_code
_entity_poly.pdbx_strand_id
1 'polypeptide(L)'
;MTGYVEFEFDLPGALLVRLIEVLDGLGAVPLNTTNLAAIPEEQGVYQLFLDDQLVYIGKTEADAGLHKRLSRHARKVMHRVGLDPARVSFKAVRVFVFTAVDLESDLIRHYGGVKAIDWNGSGFGSNDPGRERDTTRVDPRNFDAKFPIDIDREMAFAIDQNETAASALARLKDALPYTFRYQGKGGGSRKPHMDLASVSLPAKGGPMTPREAIKSIVSHLPGGWQATALPGYIILYKEEREYPQAEVIISR
;
A
#
# COMPACT_ATOMS: atom_id res chain seq x y z
N MET A 1 8.62 58.75 -21.97
CA MET A 1 7.98 57.44 -21.73
C MET A 1 8.78 56.41 -22.47
N THR A 2 9.49 55.55 -21.74
CA THR A 2 10.20 54.39 -22.29
C THR A 2 9.17 53.30 -22.59
N GLY A 3 8.99 52.96 -23.87
CA GLY A 3 8.03 51.95 -24.34
C GLY A 3 8.53 50.51 -24.21
N TYR A 4 9.30 50.21 -23.16
CA TYR A 4 9.93 48.91 -22.93
C TYR A 4 9.78 48.52 -21.46
N VAL A 5 9.38 47.28 -21.22
CA VAL A 5 9.37 46.63 -19.90
C VAL A 5 9.72 45.16 -20.09
N GLU A 6 10.48 44.62 -19.14
CA GLU A 6 10.74 43.19 -19.07
C GLU A 6 9.61 42.51 -18.30
N PHE A 7 9.10 41.41 -18.87
CA PHE A 7 8.05 40.60 -18.27
C PHE A 7 8.54 39.15 -18.21
N GLU A 8 8.59 38.61 -16.99
CA GLU A 8 8.84 37.20 -16.75
C GLU A 8 7.52 36.51 -16.42
N PHE A 9 7.16 35.49 -17.20
CA PHE A 9 5.92 34.74 -16.99
C PHE A 9 6.15 33.56 -16.05
N ASP A 10 5.61 33.65 -14.83
CA ASP A 10 5.59 32.54 -13.87
C ASP A 10 4.53 31.50 -14.24
N LEU A 11 4.82 30.72 -15.29
CA LEU A 11 3.98 29.61 -15.74
C LEU A 11 3.75 28.57 -14.63
N PRO A 12 4.76 28.15 -13.83
CA PRO A 12 4.54 27.24 -12.70
C PRO A 12 3.55 27.76 -11.66
N GLY A 13 3.70 29.01 -11.21
CA GLY A 13 2.79 29.62 -10.24
C GLY A 13 1.37 29.78 -10.78
N ALA A 14 1.22 30.22 -12.03
CA ALA A 14 -0.09 30.33 -12.68
C ALA A 14 -0.77 28.96 -12.83
N LEU A 15 -0.02 27.91 -13.18
CA LEU A 15 -0.53 26.54 -13.25
C LEU A 15 -0.98 26.03 -11.88
N LEU A 16 -0.19 26.28 -10.84
CA LEU A 16 -0.51 25.88 -9.46
C LEU A 16 -1.81 26.53 -8.97
N VAL A 17 -1.96 27.85 -9.17
CA VAL A 17 -3.19 28.57 -8.79
C VAL A 17 -4.41 27.97 -9.47
N ARG A 18 -4.33 27.72 -10.78
CA ARG A 18 -5.42 27.09 -11.53
C ARG A 18 -5.70 25.66 -11.07
N LEU A 19 -4.67 24.90 -10.74
CA LEU A 19 -4.84 23.53 -10.24
C LEU A 19 -5.52 23.50 -8.88
N ILE A 20 -5.19 24.43 -7.98
CA ILE A 20 -5.85 24.59 -6.68
C ILE A 20 -7.34 24.93 -6.88
N GLU A 21 -7.66 25.89 -7.75
CA GLU A 21 -9.05 26.25 -8.06
C GLU A 21 -9.86 25.05 -8.56
N VAL A 22 -9.26 24.21 -9.43
CA VAL A 22 -9.91 22.98 -9.92
C VAL A 22 -10.10 21.99 -8.78
N LEU A 23 -9.07 21.73 -7.96
CA LEU A 23 -9.15 20.78 -6.84
C LEU A 23 -10.19 21.22 -5.80
N ASP A 24 -10.24 22.50 -5.46
CA ASP A 24 -11.17 23.06 -4.49
C ASP A 24 -12.62 23.00 -5.02
N GLY A 25 -12.82 23.14 -6.33
CA GLY A 25 -14.12 23.01 -6.98
C GLY A 25 -14.64 21.56 -7.13
N LEU A 26 -13.77 20.55 -6.96
CA LEU A 26 -14.17 19.14 -7.03
C LEU A 26 -14.78 18.65 -5.70
N GLY A 27 -15.87 17.90 -5.79
CA GLY A 27 -16.37 17.09 -4.68
C GLY A 27 -15.48 15.86 -4.48
N ALA A 28 -15.12 15.54 -3.23
CA ALA A 28 -14.43 14.29 -2.92
C ALA A 28 -15.42 13.11 -3.02
N VAL A 29 -14.96 11.99 -3.56
CA VAL A 29 -15.75 10.74 -3.65
C VAL A 29 -15.03 9.60 -2.94
N PRO A 30 -15.76 8.61 -2.38
CA PRO A 30 -15.13 7.48 -1.67
C PRO A 30 -14.06 6.77 -2.50
N LEU A 31 -12.93 6.42 -1.86
CA LEU A 31 -11.81 5.70 -2.47
C LEU A 31 -12.13 4.20 -2.57
N ASN A 32 -12.93 3.82 -3.55
CA ASN A 32 -13.35 2.43 -3.78
C ASN A 32 -13.28 2.06 -5.27
N THR A 33 -13.36 0.76 -5.56
CA THR A 33 -13.25 0.22 -6.93
C THR A 33 -14.32 0.78 -7.88
N THR A 34 -15.54 1.03 -7.39
CA THR A 34 -16.64 1.59 -8.18
C THR A 34 -16.31 2.99 -8.68
N ASN A 35 -15.86 3.89 -7.80
CA ASN A 35 -15.52 5.26 -8.17
C ASN A 35 -14.22 5.33 -8.99
N LEU A 36 -13.33 4.35 -8.82
CA LEU A 36 -12.09 4.27 -9.59
C LEU A 36 -12.29 3.77 -11.02
N ALA A 37 -13.37 3.03 -11.31
CA ALA A 37 -13.61 2.44 -12.64
C ALA A 37 -13.66 3.47 -13.78
N ALA A 38 -14.04 4.73 -13.49
CA ALA A 38 -14.11 5.81 -14.46
C ALA A 38 -12.81 6.63 -14.59
N ILE A 39 -11.82 6.39 -13.72
CA ILE A 39 -10.57 7.13 -13.72
C ILE A 39 -9.66 6.61 -14.84
N PRO A 40 -9.14 7.48 -15.71
CA PRO A 40 -8.25 7.06 -16.78
C PRO A 40 -6.86 6.70 -16.24
N GLU A 41 -6.16 5.79 -16.93
CA GLU A 41 -4.78 5.42 -16.64
C GLU A 41 -3.82 6.48 -17.24
N GLU A 42 -3.91 7.69 -16.71
CA GLU A 42 -3.24 8.89 -17.24
C GLU A 42 -2.47 9.63 -16.15
N GLN A 43 -1.57 10.52 -16.55
CA GLN A 43 -0.81 11.32 -15.59
C GLN A 43 -1.65 12.41 -14.93
N GLY A 44 -1.38 12.67 -13.65
CA GLY A 44 -2.05 13.69 -12.88
C GLY A 44 -1.59 13.77 -11.42
N VAL A 45 -2.36 14.55 -10.67
CA VAL A 45 -2.24 14.68 -9.22
C VAL A 45 -3.54 14.24 -8.55
N TYR A 46 -3.45 13.85 -7.29
CA TYR A 46 -4.61 13.48 -6.49
C TYR A 46 -4.42 13.85 -5.02
N GLN A 47 -5.53 14.04 -4.34
CA GLN A 47 -5.64 14.26 -2.90
C GLN A 47 -6.43 13.12 -2.28
N LEU A 48 -6.02 12.64 -1.11
CA LEU A 48 -6.80 11.74 -0.28
C LEU A 48 -7.22 12.44 1.00
N PHE A 49 -8.43 12.13 1.44
CA PHE A 49 -9.02 12.68 2.64
C PHE A 49 -9.43 11.55 3.58
N LEU A 50 -9.29 11.76 4.88
CA LEU A 50 -9.84 10.91 5.93
C LEU A 50 -10.80 11.79 6.75
N ASP A 51 -12.09 11.43 6.78
CA ASP A 51 -13.14 12.24 7.43
C ASP A 51 -13.07 13.72 7.01
N ASP A 52 -13.02 13.95 5.69
CA ASP A 52 -12.92 15.27 5.03
C ASP A 52 -11.62 16.06 5.33
N GLN A 53 -10.68 15.51 6.08
CA GLN A 53 -9.36 16.12 6.32
C GLN A 53 -8.36 15.67 5.27
N LEU A 54 -7.66 16.61 4.63
CA LEU A 54 -6.60 16.31 3.67
C LEU A 54 -5.45 15.59 4.37
N VAL A 55 -5.24 14.31 4.04
CA VAL A 55 -4.20 13.48 4.66
C VAL A 55 -3.10 13.08 3.69
N TYR A 56 -3.33 13.14 2.37
CA TYR A 56 -2.30 12.77 1.41
C TYR A 56 -2.43 13.56 0.11
N ILE A 57 -1.30 13.98 -0.44
CA ILE A 57 -1.17 14.46 -1.82
C ILE A 57 -0.19 13.54 -2.52
N GLY A 58 -0.54 13.12 -3.73
CA GLY A 58 0.34 12.31 -4.55
C GLY A 58 0.27 12.68 -6.02
N LYS A 59 1.30 12.29 -6.74
CA LYS A 59 1.32 12.29 -8.21
C LYS A 59 1.50 10.90 -8.80
N THR A 60 1.32 10.86 -10.10
CA THR A 60 1.64 9.73 -10.98
C THR A 60 2.95 10.01 -11.69
N GLU A 61 3.71 8.94 -11.96
CA GLU A 61 4.85 8.99 -12.87
C GLU A 61 4.41 8.51 -14.27
N ALA A 62 5.29 8.59 -15.27
CA ALA A 62 4.99 8.17 -16.65
C ALA A 62 4.63 6.68 -16.80
N ASP A 63 5.02 5.83 -15.85
CA ASP A 63 4.83 4.37 -15.88
C ASP A 63 3.67 3.87 -14.99
N ALA A 64 2.98 4.77 -14.28
CA ALA A 64 1.84 4.44 -13.45
C ALA A 64 0.88 5.63 -13.34
N GLY A 65 -0.24 5.57 -14.06
CA GLY A 65 -1.27 6.59 -14.10
C GLY A 65 -2.17 6.62 -12.86
N LEU A 66 -3.15 7.53 -12.89
CA LEU A 66 -4.01 7.84 -11.76
C LEU A 66 -4.76 6.62 -11.25
N HIS A 67 -5.39 5.87 -12.17
CA HIS A 67 -6.17 4.69 -11.82
C HIS A 67 -5.35 3.63 -11.07
N LYS A 68 -4.17 3.22 -11.59
CA LYS A 68 -3.27 2.26 -10.92
C LYS A 68 -2.80 2.76 -9.55
N ARG A 69 -2.41 4.03 -9.41
CA ARG A 69 -1.92 4.58 -8.13
C ARG A 69 -3.03 4.65 -7.09
N LEU A 70 -4.20 5.16 -7.45
CA LEU A 70 -5.35 5.23 -6.56
C LEU A 70 -5.88 3.84 -6.19
N SER A 71 -5.91 2.89 -7.13
CA SER A 71 -6.32 1.50 -6.86
C SER A 71 -5.42 0.84 -5.83
N ARG A 72 -4.12 1.11 -5.88
CA ARG A 72 -3.17 0.62 -4.89
C ARG A 72 -3.41 1.23 -3.51
N HIS A 73 -3.73 2.51 -3.44
CA HIS A 73 -4.08 3.18 -2.18
C HIS A 73 -5.40 2.68 -1.61
N ALA A 74 -6.41 2.48 -2.47
CA ALA A 74 -7.69 1.87 -2.10
C ALA A 74 -7.48 0.48 -1.47
N ARG A 75 -6.61 -0.34 -2.07
CA ARG A 75 -6.23 -1.64 -1.49
C ARG A 75 -5.45 -1.47 -0.17
N LYS A 76 -4.53 -0.51 -0.08
CA LYS A 76 -3.67 -0.30 1.11
C LYS A 76 -4.45 0.06 2.37
N VAL A 77 -5.57 0.78 2.25
CA VAL A 77 -6.41 1.17 3.40
C VAL A 77 -7.36 0.07 3.86
N MET A 78 -7.52 -1.02 3.09
CA MET A 78 -8.34 -2.16 3.49
C MET A 78 -7.68 -3.01 4.58
N HIS A 79 -8.51 -3.64 5.42
CA HIS A 79 -8.12 -4.57 6.48
C HIS A 79 -7.04 -3.97 7.39
N ARG A 80 -7.30 -2.75 7.86
CA ARG A 80 -6.46 -2.04 8.82
C ARG A 80 -7.21 -1.88 10.13
N VAL A 81 -6.50 -2.02 11.24
CA VAL A 81 -7.06 -1.75 12.57
C VAL A 81 -7.29 -0.24 12.70
N GLY A 82 -8.52 0.16 13.06
CA GLY A 82 -8.86 1.57 13.31
C GLY A 82 -9.09 2.43 12.06
N LEU A 83 -9.04 1.86 10.85
CA LEU A 83 -9.31 2.57 9.59
C LEU A 83 -10.38 1.83 8.79
N ASP A 84 -11.54 2.47 8.67
CA ASP A 84 -12.60 2.05 7.76
C ASP A 84 -12.35 2.68 6.38
N PRO A 85 -12.18 1.88 5.30
CA PRO A 85 -12.03 2.40 3.95
C PRO A 85 -13.14 3.36 3.50
N ALA A 86 -14.36 3.23 4.04
CA ALA A 86 -15.48 4.11 3.70
C ALA A 86 -15.25 5.57 4.14
N ARG A 87 -14.36 5.80 5.11
CA ARG A 87 -13.97 7.14 5.59
C ARG A 87 -12.92 7.82 4.70
N VAL A 88 -12.36 7.07 3.74
CA VAL A 88 -11.31 7.59 2.84
C VAL A 88 -11.95 8.01 1.53
N SER A 89 -11.74 9.27 1.14
CA SER A 89 -12.20 9.82 -0.13
C SER A 89 -11.04 10.40 -0.93
N PHE A 90 -11.27 10.68 -2.22
CA PHE A 90 -10.25 11.25 -3.08
C PHE A 90 -10.79 12.33 -4.03
N LYS A 91 -9.87 13.17 -4.50
CA LYS A 91 -10.00 14.04 -5.67
C LYS A 91 -8.85 13.74 -6.61
N ALA A 92 -9.07 13.78 -7.91
CA ALA A 92 -8.01 13.53 -8.89
C ALA A 92 -8.16 14.45 -10.11
N VAL A 93 -7.03 14.93 -10.62
CA VAL A 93 -6.97 15.82 -11.79
C VAL A 93 -5.92 15.29 -12.74
N ARG A 94 -6.32 14.99 -13.99
CA ARG A 94 -5.39 14.71 -15.09
C ARG A 94 -4.67 16.01 -15.48
N VAL A 95 -3.37 15.93 -15.69
CA VAL A 95 -2.55 17.07 -16.13
C VAL A 95 -1.91 16.73 -17.46
N PHE A 96 -2.14 17.56 -18.49
CA PHE A 96 -1.69 17.29 -19.87
C PHE A 96 -0.25 17.70 -20.16
N VAL A 97 0.34 18.60 -19.36
CA VAL A 97 1.71 19.10 -19.56
C VAL A 97 2.50 18.97 -18.25
N PHE A 98 3.36 17.96 -18.17
CA PHE A 98 4.09 17.60 -16.95
C PHE A 98 5.55 18.08 -16.92
N THR A 99 6.08 18.57 -18.03
CA THR A 99 7.52 18.44 -18.30
C THR A 99 8.46 19.40 -17.58
N ALA A 100 8.01 20.21 -16.62
CA ALA A 100 8.94 21.09 -15.88
C ALA A 100 8.53 21.48 -14.45
N VAL A 101 7.40 21.02 -13.90
CA VAL A 101 6.89 21.53 -12.61
C VAL A 101 6.65 20.39 -11.62
N ASP A 102 7.23 20.50 -10.42
CA ASP A 102 7.00 19.58 -9.32
C ASP A 102 5.71 19.93 -8.57
N LEU A 103 4.58 19.70 -9.25
CA LEU A 103 3.24 20.05 -8.76
C LEU A 103 2.90 19.36 -7.43
N GLU A 104 3.44 18.17 -7.15
CA GLU A 104 3.23 17.49 -5.86
C GLU A 104 3.88 18.29 -4.73
N SER A 105 5.16 18.64 -4.86
CA SER A 105 5.86 19.43 -3.85
C SER A 105 5.23 20.80 -3.66
N ASP A 106 4.77 21.43 -4.73
CA ASP A 106 4.13 22.74 -4.66
C ASP A 106 2.75 22.69 -4.00
N LEU A 107 1.94 21.67 -4.29
CA LEU A 107 0.68 21.43 -3.58
C LEU A 107 0.94 21.12 -2.10
N ILE A 108 1.90 20.24 -1.78
CA ILE A 108 2.26 19.94 -0.39
C ILE A 108 2.66 21.23 0.34
N ARG A 109 3.48 22.08 -0.28
CA ARG A 109 3.89 23.37 0.29
C ARG A 109 2.72 24.31 0.51
N HIS A 110 1.82 24.40 -0.47
CA HIS A 110 0.61 25.22 -0.39
C HIS A 110 -0.27 24.82 0.80
N TYR A 111 -0.49 23.51 0.99
CA TYR A 111 -1.31 22.96 2.06
C TYR A 111 -0.57 22.79 3.41
N GLY A 112 0.51 23.55 3.65
CA GLY A 112 1.19 23.62 4.96
C GLY A 112 2.41 22.69 5.14
N GLY A 113 2.81 21.99 4.09
CA GLY A 113 4.01 21.14 4.06
C GLY A 113 3.78 19.71 4.59
N VAL A 114 4.81 18.87 4.46
CA VAL A 114 4.79 17.44 4.85
C VAL A 114 4.35 17.22 6.31
N LYS A 115 4.65 18.16 7.21
CA LYS A 115 4.25 18.05 8.62
C LYS A 115 2.77 18.33 8.87
N ALA A 116 2.11 19.06 7.97
CA ALA A 116 0.68 19.39 8.08
C ALA A 116 -0.22 18.31 7.45
N ILE A 117 0.32 17.54 6.50
CA ILE A 117 -0.43 16.53 5.74
C ILE A 117 -0.03 15.13 6.24
N ASP A 118 -0.86 14.54 7.10
CA ASP A 118 -0.48 13.44 7.99
C ASP A 118 0.18 12.22 7.31
N TRP A 119 -0.26 11.84 6.12
CA TRP A 119 0.26 10.65 5.44
C TRP A 119 1.43 10.96 4.51
N ASN A 120 1.67 12.22 4.12
CA ASN A 120 2.87 12.57 3.36
C ASN A 120 4.12 12.37 4.24
N GLY A 121 5.15 11.69 3.69
CA GLY A 121 6.35 11.35 4.46
C GLY A 121 6.16 10.29 5.55
N SER A 122 4.95 9.79 5.79
CA SER A 122 4.63 8.79 6.82
C SER A 122 4.91 7.34 6.40
N GLY A 123 5.29 7.08 5.15
CA GLY A 123 5.36 5.73 4.57
C GLY A 123 4.10 5.24 3.85
N PHE A 124 3.00 6.01 3.88
CA PHE A 124 1.78 5.66 3.14
C PHE A 124 2.02 5.45 1.64
N GLY A 125 2.75 6.37 0.99
CA GLY A 125 3.10 6.25 -0.43
C GLY A 125 4.25 5.29 -0.77
N SER A 126 4.91 4.71 0.23
CA SER A 126 6.12 3.89 0.03
C SER A 126 5.79 2.51 -0.54
N ASN A 127 6.68 2.03 -1.41
CA ASN A 127 6.66 0.65 -1.90
C ASN A 127 7.22 -0.32 -0.84
N ASP A 128 7.09 -1.62 -1.12
CA ASP A 128 7.65 -2.69 -0.30
C ASP A 128 9.15 -2.48 -0.08
N PRO A 129 9.63 -2.36 1.17
CA PRO A 129 11.02 -1.97 1.45
C PRO A 129 12.04 -3.09 1.23
N GLY A 130 11.58 -4.31 0.97
CA GLY A 130 12.42 -5.49 0.80
C GLY A 130 12.92 -6.08 2.12
N ARG A 131 13.52 -7.26 2.04
CA ARG A 131 13.90 -8.07 3.22
C ARG A 131 14.90 -7.38 4.14
N GLU A 132 15.87 -6.67 3.58
CA GLU A 132 16.93 -5.98 4.34
C GLU A 132 16.39 -4.90 5.29
N ARG A 133 15.15 -4.46 5.08
CA ARG A 133 14.50 -3.44 5.90
C ARG A 133 13.45 -3.99 6.87
N ASP A 134 13.20 -5.30 6.89
CA ASP A 134 12.22 -5.91 7.79
C ASP A 134 12.61 -5.71 9.28
N THR A 135 13.89 -5.44 9.59
CA THR A 135 14.36 -5.14 10.97
C THR A 135 14.35 -3.66 11.35
N THR A 136 13.92 -2.79 10.45
CA THR A 136 13.87 -1.34 10.72
C THR A 136 12.71 -1.04 11.66
N ARG A 137 12.99 -0.36 12.78
CA ARG A 137 11.94 0.15 13.67
C ARG A 137 11.10 1.18 12.94
N VAL A 138 9.79 1.00 12.99
CA VAL A 138 8.80 1.89 12.37
C VAL A 138 8.52 3.07 13.32
N ASP A 139 8.66 4.30 12.82
CA ASP A 139 8.30 5.52 13.57
C ASP A 139 6.82 5.47 13.98
N PRO A 140 6.44 5.82 15.23
CA PRO A 140 5.04 5.81 15.67
C PRO A 140 4.09 6.69 14.83
N ARG A 141 4.62 7.69 14.12
CA ARG A 141 3.85 8.54 13.19
C ARG A 141 3.69 7.90 11.81
N ASN A 142 4.37 6.79 11.54
CA ASN A 142 4.25 6.06 10.29
C ASN A 142 2.82 5.55 10.12
N PHE A 143 2.33 5.57 8.88
CA PHE A 143 0.99 5.08 8.55
C PHE A 143 0.75 3.66 9.05
N ASP A 144 1.68 2.74 8.82
CA ASP A 144 1.52 1.33 9.21
C ASP A 144 1.60 1.12 10.73
N ALA A 145 2.19 2.06 11.49
CA ALA A 145 2.16 2.02 12.96
C ALA A 145 0.82 2.54 13.52
N LYS A 146 0.24 3.56 12.88
CA LYS A 146 -1.08 4.12 13.27
C LYS A 146 -2.23 3.19 12.87
N PHE A 147 -2.14 2.59 11.70
CA PHE A 147 -3.15 1.73 11.09
C PHE A 147 -2.52 0.40 10.68
N PRO A 148 -2.16 -0.46 11.67
CA PRO A 148 -1.54 -1.74 11.36
C PRO A 148 -2.50 -2.65 10.61
N ILE A 149 -1.95 -3.63 9.89
CA ILE A 149 -2.75 -4.65 9.21
C ILE A 149 -3.56 -5.46 10.22
N ASP A 150 -4.79 -5.79 9.85
CA ASP A 150 -5.65 -6.67 10.61
C ASP A 150 -5.50 -8.10 10.08
N ILE A 151 -4.82 -8.94 10.86
CA ILE A 151 -4.59 -10.35 10.54
C ILE A 151 -5.63 -11.28 11.17
N ASP A 152 -6.60 -10.72 11.86
CA ASP A 152 -7.67 -11.41 12.61
C ASP A 152 -9.05 -11.18 11.99
N ARG A 153 -9.12 -10.45 10.87
CA ARG A 153 -10.33 -10.32 10.04
C ARG A 153 -10.56 -11.56 9.17
N GLU A 154 -11.75 -12.13 9.24
CA GLU A 154 -12.13 -13.27 8.41
C GLU A 154 -12.08 -12.95 6.91
N MET A 155 -11.64 -13.93 6.14
CA MET A 155 -11.62 -13.91 4.68
C MET A 155 -12.18 -15.22 4.13
N ALA A 156 -12.75 -15.13 2.93
CA ALA A 156 -13.20 -16.29 2.16
C ALA A 156 -11.97 -17.07 1.65
N PHE A 157 -11.35 -17.83 2.54
CA PHE A 157 -10.18 -18.65 2.26
C PHE A 157 -10.36 -20.04 2.87
N ALA A 158 -9.96 -21.04 2.10
CA ALA A 158 -9.93 -22.44 2.48
C ALA A 158 -8.67 -23.08 1.89
N ILE A 159 -8.27 -24.21 2.47
CA ILE A 159 -7.16 -25.03 1.98
C ILE A 159 -7.75 -26.31 1.39
N ASP A 160 -7.40 -26.61 0.14
CA ASP A 160 -7.93 -27.77 -0.55
C ASP A 160 -7.15 -29.04 -0.18
N GLN A 161 -7.80 -30.20 -0.27
CA GLN A 161 -7.16 -31.49 0.01
C GLN A 161 -5.96 -31.70 -0.93
N ASN A 162 -4.80 -32.05 -0.35
CA ASN A 162 -3.54 -32.29 -1.07
C ASN A 162 -2.95 -31.06 -1.80
N GLU A 163 -3.46 -29.86 -1.51
CA GLU A 163 -2.86 -28.63 -2.01
C GLU A 163 -1.44 -28.45 -1.43
N THR A 164 -0.49 -27.98 -2.25
CA THR A 164 0.86 -27.69 -1.75
C THR A 164 0.86 -26.41 -0.90
N ALA A 165 1.75 -26.34 0.10
CA ALA A 165 1.93 -25.12 0.87
C ALA A 165 2.26 -23.90 0.00
N ALA A 166 3.07 -24.08 -1.05
CA ALA A 166 3.38 -23.04 -2.03
C ALA A 166 2.13 -22.49 -2.76
N SER A 167 1.21 -23.37 -3.17
CA SER A 167 -0.05 -22.98 -3.81
C SER A 167 -0.96 -22.21 -2.84
N ALA A 168 -1.14 -22.74 -1.63
CA ALA A 168 -1.98 -22.12 -0.61
C ALA A 168 -1.47 -20.72 -0.23
N LEU A 169 -0.16 -20.56 -0.06
CA LEU A 169 0.47 -19.26 0.23
C LEU A 169 0.32 -18.25 -0.92
N ALA A 170 0.39 -18.70 -2.18
CA ALA A 170 0.18 -17.84 -3.33
C ALA A 170 -1.27 -17.32 -3.39
N ARG A 171 -2.26 -18.21 -3.22
CA ARG A 171 -3.67 -17.79 -3.15
C ARG A 171 -3.94 -16.88 -1.96
N LEU A 172 -3.36 -17.18 -0.81
CA LEU A 172 -3.48 -16.32 0.38
C LEU A 172 -2.91 -14.94 0.09
N LYS A 173 -1.72 -14.85 -0.51
CA LYS A 173 -1.10 -13.58 -0.91
C LYS A 173 -2.01 -12.76 -1.83
N ASP A 174 -2.66 -13.39 -2.80
CA ASP A 174 -3.52 -12.69 -3.76
C ASP A 174 -4.81 -12.18 -3.11
N ALA A 175 -5.33 -12.91 -2.13
CA ALA A 175 -6.53 -12.56 -1.38
C ALA A 175 -6.32 -11.46 -0.32
N LEU A 176 -5.08 -11.22 0.12
CA LEU A 176 -4.77 -10.20 1.14
C LEU A 176 -4.64 -8.79 0.52
N PRO A 177 -5.24 -7.75 1.12
CA PRO A 177 -5.10 -6.39 0.62
C PRO A 177 -3.76 -5.72 0.98
N TYR A 178 -2.92 -6.40 1.74
CA TYR A 178 -1.58 -5.95 2.13
C TYR A 178 -0.52 -6.95 1.68
N THR A 179 0.75 -6.55 1.77
CA THR A 179 1.85 -7.41 1.33
C THR A 179 1.92 -8.66 2.19
N PHE A 180 2.02 -9.81 1.52
CA PHE A 180 2.50 -11.05 2.12
C PHE A 180 3.73 -11.51 1.35
N ARG A 181 4.86 -11.60 2.05
CA ARG A 181 6.13 -12.09 1.52
C ARG A 181 6.44 -13.45 2.12
N TYR A 182 6.87 -14.38 1.28
CA TYR A 182 7.37 -15.67 1.75
C TYR A 182 8.63 -16.05 0.99
N GLN A 183 9.51 -16.83 1.63
CA GLN A 183 10.79 -17.23 1.06
C GLN A 183 10.58 -18.06 -0.21
N GLY A 184 11.16 -17.59 -1.32
CA GLY A 184 11.31 -18.38 -2.54
C GLY A 184 12.54 -19.29 -2.49
N LYS A 185 12.90 -19.90 -3.61
CA LYS A 185 14.12 -20.74 -3.73
C LYS A 185 15.43 -19.97 -3.45
N GLY A 186 15.43 -18.65 -3.61
CA GLY A 186 16.62 -17.80 -3.51
C GLY A 186 17.29 -17.52 -4.87
N GLY A 187 18.36 -16.71 -4.86
CA GLY A 187 19.17 -16.43 -6.06
C GLY A 187 18.42 -15.76 -7.22
N GLY A 188 17.42 -14.92 -6.92
CA GLY A 188 16.57 -14.27 -7.94
C GLY A 188 15.54 -15.18 -8.60
N SER A 189 15.42 -16.44 -8.18
CA SER A 189 14.43 -17.38 -8.71
C SER A 189 13.02 -17.01 -8.28
N ARG A 190 12.06 -17.04 -9.23
CA ARG A 190 10.62 -16.94 -8.95
C ARG A 190 9.99 -18.25 -8.44
N LYS A 191 10.77 -19.33 -8.33
CA LYS A 191 10.27 -20.62 -7.87
C LYS A 191 10.07 -20.62 -6.35
N PRO A 192 9.06 -21.34 -5.84
CA PRO A 192 8.87 -21.50 -4.40
C PRO A 192 10.07 -22.21 -3.76
N HIS A 193 10.26 -21.99 -2.46
CA HIS A 193 11.21 -22.77 -1.67
C HIS A 193 10.82 -24.26 -1.69
N MET A 194 11.81 -25.15 -1.67
CA MET A 194 11.59 -26.60 -1.80
C MET A 194 10.61 -27.14 -0.75
N ASP A 195 10.80 -26.79 0.53
CA ASP A 195 9.89 -27.16 1.62
C ASP A 195 8.43 -26.75 1.36
N LEU A 196 8.20 -25.57 0.76
CA LEU A 196 6.84 -25.10 0.46
C LEU A 196 6.23 -25.90 -0.71
N ALA A 197 7.06 -26.33 -1.66
CA ALA A 197 6.62 -27.09 -2.83
C ALA A 197 6.39 -28.58 -2.53
N SER A 198 7.10 -29.14 -1.56
CA SER A 198 7.05 -30.58 -1.26
C SER A 198 6.03 -30.96 -0.19
N VAL A 199 5.49 -30.00 0.57
CA VAL A 199 4.49 -30.25 1.61
C VAL A 199 3.09 -30.16 1.03
N SER A 200 2.36 -31.27 1.07
CA SER A 200 0.90 -31.31 0.84
C SER A 200 0.15 -31.07 2.13
N LEU A 201 -0.88 -30.25 2.07
CA LEU A 201 -1.71 -29.86 3.20
C LEU A 201 -2.98 -30.71 3.26
N PRO A 202 -3.48 -31.00 4.48
CA PRO A 202 -4.84 -31.52 4.64
C PRO A 202 -5.86 -30.43 4.29
N ALA A 203 -7.04 -30.84 3.84
CA ALA A 203 -8.14 -29.91 3.62
C ALA A 203 -8.50 -29.18 4.92
N LYS A 204 -8.82 -27.89 4.78
CA LYS A 204 -9.38 -27.08 5.86
C LYS A 204 -10.42 -26.12 5.29
N GLY A 205 -11.66 -26.31 5.73
CA GLY A 205 -12.79 -25.47 5.32
C GLY A 205 -12.70 -24.04 5.86
N GLY A 206 -13.37 -23.11 5.18
CA GLY A 206 -13.44 -21.68 5.55
C GLY A 206 -14.81 -21.24 6.07
N PRO A 207 -14.98 -19.96 6.46
CA PRO A 207 -14.02 -18.85 6.41
C PRO A 207 -12.88 -18.98 7.44
N MET A 208 -11.76 -18.28 7.20
CA MET A 208 -10.58 -18.27 8.09
C MET A 208 -9.99 -16.87 8.20
N THR A 209 -9.29 -16.58 9.30
CA THR A 209 -8.45 -15.38 9.38
C THR A 209 -7.08 -15.60 8.70
N PRO A 210 -6.37 -14.53 8.27
CA PRO A 210 -4.98 -14.62 7.81
C PRO A 210 -4.08 -15.36 8.80
N ARG A 211 -4.23 -15.07 10.11
CA ARG A 211 -3.51 -15.74 11.19
C ARG A 211 -3.76 -17.25 11.20
N GLU A 212 -5.02 -17.67 11.13
CA GLU A 212 -5.39 -19.09 11.15
C GLU A 212 -4.92 -19.83 9.90
N ALA A 213 -5.05 -19.20 8.72
CA ALA A 213 -4.57 -19.77 7.47
C ALA A 213 -3.05 -20.00 7.52
N ILE A 214 -2.29 -19.00 7.97
CA ILE A 214 -0.83 -19.11 8.13
C ILE A 214 -0.46 -20.20 9.13
N LYS A 215 -1.07 -20.22 10.31
CA LYS A 215 -0.82 -21.26 11.33
C LYS A 215 -1.07 -22.66 10.76
N SER A 216 -2.16 -22.83 10.00
CA SER A 216 -2.54 -24.12 9.40
C SER A 216 -1.57 -24.58 8.32
N ILE A 217 -1.00 -23.66 7.54
CA ILE A 217 0.00 -23.97 6.53
C ILE A 217 1.35 -24.29 7.19
N VAL A 218 1.83 -23.40 8.08
CA VAL A 218 3.18 -23.48 8.66
C VAL A 218 3.34 -24.65 9.62
N SER A 219 2.28 -25.08 10.31
CA SER A 219 2.32 -26.26 11.19
C SER A 219 2.71 -27.57 10.47
N HIS A 220 2.62 -27.61 9.15
CA HIS A 220 2.99 -28.76 8.32
C HIS A 220 4.38 -28.64 7.70
N LEU A 221 5.00 -27.46 7.72
CA LEU A 221 6.34 -27.24 7.16
C LEU A 221 7.43 -27.84 8.06
N PRO A 222 8.61 -28.22 7.55
CA PRO A 222 9.75 -28.61 8.37
C PRO A 222 10.11 -27.55 9.44
N GLY A 223 10.95 -27.89 10.42
CA GLY A 223 11.45 -26.91 11.38
C GLY A 223 12.29 -25.79 10.74
N GLY A 224 12.40 -24.67 11.46
CA GLY A 224 13.11 -23.46 11.09
C GLY A 224 12.28 -22.43 10.33
N TRP A 225 10.96 -22.57 10.28
CA TRP A 225 10.07 -21.61 9.59
C TRP A 225 9.37 -20.70 10.59
N GLN A 226 9.47 -19.39 10.36
CA GLN A 226 8.83 -18.37 11.17
C GLN A 226 7.94 -17.47 10.32
N ALA A 227 6.67 -17.37 10.70
CA ALA A 227 5.76 -16.36 10.18
C ALA A 227 5.64 -15.20 11.17
N THR A 228 5.80 -13.97 10.68
CA THR A 228 5.78 -12.75 11.49
C THR A 228 4.90 -11.70 10.85
N ALA A 229 4.01 -11.09 11.63
CA ALA A 229 3.26 -9.91 11.23
C ALA A 229 4.03 -8.65 11.65
N LEU A 230 4.48 -7.89 10.66
CA LEU A 230 4.95 -6.52 10.86
C LEU A 230 3.76 -5.56 10.78
N PRO A 231 3.90 -4.29 11.22
CA PRO A 231 2.76 -3.36 11.23
C PRO A 231 2.06 -3.22 9.86
N GLY A 232 2.80 -3.27 8.74
CA GLY A 232 2.24 -3.07 7.39
C GLY A 232 2.08 -4.32 6.53
N TYR A 233 2.64 -5.47 6.93
CA TYR A 233 2.73 -6.66 6.07
C TYR A 233 3.13 -7.92 6.85
N ILE A 234 2.95 -9.08 6.23
CA ILE A 234 3.36 -10.37 6.79
C ILE A 234 4.59 -10.89 6.05
N ILE A 235 5.51 -11.51 6.79
CA ILE A 235 6.64 -12.28 6.26
C ILE A 235 6.59 -13.74 6.72
N LEU A 236 7.07 -14.65 5.88
CA LEU A 236 7.30 -16.06 6.20
C LEU A 236 8.67 -16.48 5.65
N TYR A 237 9.62 -16.72 6.54
CA TYR A 237 10.98 -17.09 6.15
C TYR A 237 11.46 -18.32 6.91
N LYS A 238 12.44 -19.00 6.33
CA LYS A 238 13.13 -20.12 6.98
C LYS A 238 14.29 -19.58 7.81
N GLU A 239 13.95 -18.96 8.94
CA GLU A 239 14.87 -18.41 9.92
C GLU A 239 14.19 -18.29 11.29
N GLU A 240 14.98 -18.02 12.31
CA GLU A 240 14.51 -17.64 13.64
C GLU A 240 15.11 -16.27 13.95
N ARG A 241 14.25 -15.25 13.98
CA ARG A 241 14.70 -13.86 14.08
C ARG A 241 13.67 -12.99 14.77
N GLU A 242 14.12 -12.16 15.70
CA GLU A 242 13.29 -11.12 16.28
C GLU A 242 13.19 -9.91 15.35
N TYR A 243 11.96 -9.44 15.12
CA TYR A 243 11.67 -8.24 14.35
C TYR A 243 11.07 -7.17 15.29
N PRO A 244 11.59 -5.93 15.29
CA PRO A 244 11.04 -4.87 16.12
C PRO A 244 9.57 -4.57 15.76
N GLN A 245 8.74 -4.35 16.78
CA GLN A 245 7.32 -3.99 16.63
C GLN A 245 6.51 -5.01 15.80
N ALA A 246 6.93 -6.27 15.83
CA ALA A 246 6.29 -7.34 15.08
C ALA A 246 5.73 -8.41 16.02
N GLU A 247 4.75 -9.16 15.54
CA GLU A 247 4.14 -10.28 16.23
C GLU A 247 4.55 -11.59 15.54
N VAL A 248 5.13 -12.53 16.27
CA VAL A 248 5.36 -13.89 15.76
C VAL A 248 4.02 -14.63 15.72
N ILE A 249 3.54 -14.94 14.52
CA ILE A 249 2.30 -15.70 14.32
C ILE A 249 2.51 -17.16 14.71
N ILE A 250 3.61 -17.74 14.25
CA ILE A 250 4.05 -19.11 14.52
C ILE A 250 5.55 -19.22 14.18
N SER A 251 6.28 -19.96 15.02
CA SER A 251 7.65 -20.41 14.75
C SER A 251 7.69 -21.92 14.97
N ARG A 252 8.37 -22.65 14.08
CA ARG A 252 8.45 -24.12 14.13
C ARG A 252 9.89 -24.59 14.12
#